data_AF-A0A5F8GUL0-F1
#
_entry.id   AF-A0A5F8GUL0-F1
#
_cell.length_a   1.000
_cell.length_b   1.000
_cell.length_c   1.000
_cell.angle_alpha   90.00
_cell.angle_beta   90.00
_cell.angle_gamma   90.00
#
_symmetry.space_group_name_H-M   'P 1'
#
loop_
_entity.id
_entity.type
_entity.pdbx_description
1 polymer ?
#
loop_
_entity_poly.entity_id
_entity_poly.type
_entity_poly.pdbx_seq_one_letter_code
_entity_poly.pdbx_strand_id
1 'polypeptide(L)'
;MVAWFEKIKEIILSHKNEKDEAMMNLIEDFFDVLMTVHDINNEGKMEVLEDFILRICALVVDMRIHICIRQEAIKKLNALLDNISRDARKIISKPEMLSLIMTSEKQRRELACQWFSMEFVANAFKGIKDSDFETDCRKFLNHVNGMLGDKRLVFTFPCLSVFLDKCELQIPSDEKLDEFWIDFNLGSQSISFYIAGDDDDHQWETVSIPNDEVEAFSVEVKDAKKLLTLILKNTMNVGNKVGGQLLLYFDPSLEIIDVTKNIYGANKHRGFTRKQASSVAKTAVHIIFDESGSQVLFIVKPPLKMVNSAEPPSVYKVKERGAKNAVSLPGSVEGRNPHSYQNGDVDIIPDSQPVGKRDKPL
;
A
#
# COMPACT_ATOMS: atom_id res chain seq x y z
N MET A 1 10.19 26.42 -20.16
CA MET A 1 9.35 25.56 -19.31
C MET A 1 9.41 25.92 -17.81
N VAL A 2 10.55 26.28 -17.23
CA VAL A 2 10.74 26.53 -15.78
C VAL A 2 9.62 27.33 -15.10
N ALA A 3 9.20 28.46 -15.67
CA ALA A 3 8.15 29.30 -15.08
C ALA A 3 6.79 28.58 -14.94
N TRP A 4 6.49 27.60 -15.80
CA TRP A 4 5.31 26.74 -15.66
C TRP A 4 5.49 25.72 -14.53
N PHE A 5 6.68 25.15 -14.36
CA PHE A 5 6.95 24.21 -13.27
C PHE A 5 6.81 24.86 -11.89
N GLU A 6 7.38 26.05 -11.67
CA GLU A 6 7.20 26.75 -10.40
C GLU A 6 5.72 27.12 -10.17
N LYS A 7 4.97 27.46 -11.24
CA LYS A 7 3.53 27.71 -11.13
C LYS A 7 2.73 26.45 -10.81
N ILE A 8 3.06 25.31 -11.42
CA ILE A 8 2.47 23.99 -11.10
C ILE A 8 2.76 23.66 -9.64
N LYS A 9 3.99 23.86 -9.16
CA LYS A 9 4.41 23.66 -7.77
C LYS A 9 3.66 24.55 -6.78
N GLU A 10 3.40 25.82 -7.10
CA GLU A 10 2.52 26.68 -6.31
C GLU A 10 1.08 26.12 -6.21
N ILE A 11 0.55 25.55 -7.29
CA ILE A 11 -0.82 25.01 -7.31
C ILE A 11 -0.86 23.68 -6.54
N ILE A 12 0.13 22.80 -6.70
CA ILE A 12 0.30 21.56 -5.91
C ILE A 12 0.34 21.88 -4.41
N LEU A 13 1.09 22.91 -4.00
CA LEU A 13 1.22 23.31 -2.59
C LEU A 13 0.02 24.10 -2.05
N SER A 14 -0.90 24.58 -2.91
CA SER A 14 -2.16 25.20 -2.47
C SER A 14 -3.31 24.23 -2.36
N HIS A 15 -3.21 23.06 -3.01
CA HIS A 15 -4.09 21.92 -2.79
C HIS A 15 -3.70 21.21 -1.49
N LYS A 16 -4.64 20.46 -0.91
CA LYS A 16 -4.35 19.60 0.24
C LYS A 16 -3.51 18.40 -0.22
N ASN A 17 -2.91 17.71 0.74
CA ASN A 17 -2.20 16.45 0.53
C ASN A 17 -3.18 15.27 0.32
N GLU A 18 -4.09 15.42 -0.65
CA GLU A 18 -5.10 14.47 -1.10
C GLU A 18 -4.82 14.14 -2.59
N LYS A 19 -5.23 12.96 -3.09
CA LYS A 19 -5.00 12.57 -4.50
C LYS A 19 -5.97 13.33 -5.41
N ASP A 20 -5.43 14.18 -6.29
CA ASP A 20 -6.18 14.90 -7.32
C ASP A 20 -5.74 14.39 -8.71
N GLU A 21 -6.70 13.86 -9.49
CA GLU A 21 -6.48 13.26 -10.81
C GLU A 21 -6.09 14.31 -11.86
N ALA A 22 -6.68 15.50 -11.82
CA ALA A 22 -6.31 16.58 -12.73
C ALA A 22 -4.90 17.11 -12.42
N MET A 23 -4.50 17.09 -11.14
CA MET A 23 -3.13 17.43 -10.73
C MET A 23 -2.10 16.37 -11.15
N MET A 24 -2.46 15.08 -11.08
CA MET A 24 -1.62 13.99 -11.57
C MET A 24 -1.40 14.09 -13.08
N ASN A 25 -2.47 14.27 -13.86
CA ASN A 25 -2.38 14.39 -15.30
C ASN A 25 -1.54 15.63 -15.70
N LEU A 26 -1.73 16.77 -15.01
CA LEU A 26 -0.97 18.00 -15.27
C LEU A 26 0.54 17.86 -15.02
N ILE A 27 0.98 17.09 -14.03
CA ILE A 27 2.41 16.88 -13.79
C ILE A 27 3.00 15.82 -14.73
N GLU A 28 2.21 14.82 -15.14
CA GLU A 28 2.59 13.82 -16.15
C GLU A 28 2.74 14.46 -17.54
N ASP A 29 1.72 15.20 -18.02
CA ASP A 29 1.76 16.02 -19.24
C ASP A 29 2.98 16.96 -19.25
N PHE A 30 3.26 17.63 -18.12
CA PHE A 30 4.41 18.52 -18.00
C PHE A 30 5.73 17.78 -18.19
N PHE A 31 5.88 16.60 -17.56
CA PHE A 31 7.10 15.82 -17.67
C PHE A 31 7.26 15.16 -19.04
N ASP A 32 6.19 14.79 -19.74
CA ASP A 32 6.29 14.23 -21.10
C ASP A 32 6.68 15.28 -22.13
N VAL A 33 6.18 16.51 -22.00
CA VAL A 33 6.70 17.65 -22.77
C VAL A 33 8.17 17.93 -22.41
N LEU A 34 8.58 17.73 -21.15
CA LEU A 34 9.97 17.92 -20.71
C LEU A 34 10.91 16.86 -21.32
N MET A 35 10.49 15.60 -21.33
CA MET A 35 11.22 14.51 -22.01
C MET A 35 11.30 14.75 -23.52
N THR A 36 10.22 15.24 -24.14
CA THR A 36 10.20 15.63 -25.56
C THR A 36 11.26 16.71 -25.88
N VAL A 37 11.52 17.64 -24.97
CA VAL A 37 12.60 18.64 -25.10
C VAL A 37 13.99 18.06 -24.79
N HIS A 38 14.10 17.11 -23.86
CA HIS A 38 15.35 16.41 -23.55
C HIS A 38 15.84 15.53 -24.71
N ASP A 39 14.93 14.89 -25.44
CA ASP A 39 15.28 13.91 -26.47
C ASP A 39 15.41 14.51 -27.88
N ILE A 40 15.00 15.77 -28.10
CA ILE A 40 15.02 16.40 -29.43
C ILE A 40 16.43 16.64 -30.00
N ASN A 41 17.39 17.05 -29.15
CA ASN A 41 18.79 17.28 -29.50
C ASN A 41 19.66 17.45 -28.24
N ASN A 42 20.98 17.59 -28.43
CA ASN A 42 21.94 17.76 -27.32
C ASN A 42 21.78 19.07 -26.52
N GLU A 43 21.26 20.14 -27.13
CA GLU A 43 21.07 21.44 -26.47
C GLU A 43 19.88 21.37 -25.51
N GLY A 44 18.74 20.84 -25.98
CA GLY A 44 17.56 20.56 -25.15
C GLY A 44 17.85 19.55 -24.03
N LYS A 45 18.63 18.49 -24.31
CA LYS A 45 19.16 17.58 -23.27
C LYS A 45 19.93 18.35 -22.20
N MET A 46 20.84 19.24 -22.59
CA MET A 46 21.65 20.00 -21.64
C MET A 46 20.82 20.99 -20.81
N GLU A 47 19.97 21.80 -21.44
CA GLU A 47 19.10 22.75 -20.73
C GLU A 47 18.18 22.04 -19.73
N VAL A 48 17.55 20.93 -20.11
CA VAL A 48 16.68 20.17 -19.20
C VAL A 48 17.46 19.63 -18.01
N LEU A 49 18.65 19.06 -18.22
CA LEU A 49 19.47 18.54 -17.12
C LEU A 49 19.97 19.65 -16.18
N GLU A 50 20.34 20.82 -16.71
CA GLU A 50 20.77 21.97 -15.90
C GLU A 50 19.63 22.59 -15.08
N ASP A 51 18.47 22.85 -15.69
CA ASP A 51 17.37 23.55 -15.02
C ASP A 51 16.51 22.61 -14.15
N PHE A 52 16.31 21.35 -14.51
CA PHE A 52 15.27 20.52 -13.89
C PHE A 52 15.73 19.53 -12.83
N ILE A 53 16.98 19.02 -12.84
CA ILE A 53 17.41 18.02 -11.84
C ILE A 53 17.18 18.51 -10.40
N LEU A 54 17.67 19.70 -10.05
CA LEU A 54 17.49 20.25 -8.69
C LEU A 54 16.02 20.57 -8.37
N ARG A 55 15.23 20.98 -9.36
CA ARG A 55 13.81 21.30 -9.19
C ARG A 55 12.96 20.06 -8.95
N ILE A 56 13.27 18.97 -9.65
CA ILE A 56 12.64 17.66 -9.49
C ILE A 56 13.08 17.04 -8.15
N CYS A 57 14.37 17.06 -7.80
CA CYS A 57 14.85 16.66 -6.47
C CYS A 57 14.12 17.40 -5.34
N ALA A 58 13.97 18.74 -5.46
CA ALA A 58 13.25 19.56 -4.51
C ALA A 58 11.73 19.27 -4.45
N LEU A 59 11.15 18.68 -5.49
CA LEU A 59 9.77 18.20 -5.51
C LEU A 59 9.64 16.84 -4.79
N VAL A 60 10.58 15.92 -5.05
CA VAL A 60 10.61 14.57 -4.46
C VAL A 60 10.81 14.59 -2.94
N VAL A 61 11.63 15.51 -2.40
CA VAL A 61 11.88 15.59 -0.95
C VAL A 61 10.84 16.39 -0.16
N ASP A 62 9.93 17.11 -0.82
CA ASP A 62 8.94 17.95 -0.14
C ASP A 62 7.77 17.10 0.39
N MET A 63 7.83 16.73 1.67
CA MET A 63 6.83 15.88 2.34
C MET A 63 5.40 16.48 2.37
N ARG A 64 5.22 17.76 2.00
CA ARG A 64 3.90 18.38 1.85
C ARG A 64 3.18 17.94 0.57
N ILE A 65 3.93 17.50 -0.44
CA ILE A 65 3.42 17.14 -1.76
C ILE A 65 2.88 15.71 -1.74
N HIS A 66 1.79 15.48 -2.46
CA HIS A 66 1.17 14.15 -2.56
C HIS A 66 2.16 13.11 -3.12
N ILE A 67 2.18 11.93 -2.51
CA ILE A 67 3.24 10.94 -2.76
C ILE A 67 3.25 10.42 -4.19
N CYS A 68 2.09 10.32 -4.86
CA CYS A 68 2.04 9.96 -6.28
C CYS A 68 2.75 10.97 -7.20
N ILE A 69 2.64 12.28 -6.91
CA ILE A 69 3.37 13.34 -7.63
C ILE A 69 4.88 13.17 -7.42
N ARG A 70 5.30 12.81 -6.20
CA ARG A 70 6.72 12.55 -5.87
C ARG A 70 7.24 11.26 -6.48
N GLN A 71 6.40 10.23 -6.60
CA GLN A 71 6.68 8.99 -7.31
C GLN A 71 6.85 9.25 -8.82
N GLU A 72 6.03 10.10 -9.42
CA GLU A 72 6.18 10.47 -10.83
C GLU A 72 7.45 11.30 -11.06
N ALA A 73 7.71 12.27 -10.19
CA ALA A 73 8.92 13.06 -10.21
C ALA A 73 10.21 12.22 -10.10
N ILE A 74 10.26 11.19 -9.24
CA ILE A 74 11.45 10.32 -9.14
C ILE A 74 11.59 9.37 -10.33
N LYS A 75 10.49 8.85 -10.93
CA LYS A 75 10.56 8.09 -12.20
C LYS A 75 11.18 8.93 -13.32
N LYS A 76 10.67 10.14 -13.53
CA LYS A 76 11.14 11.03 -14.61
C LYS A 76 12.56 11.55 -14.31
N LEU A 77 12.94 11.71 -13.03
CA LEU A 77 14.33 11.94 -12.64
C LEU A 77 15.23 10.76 -13.04
N ASN A 78 14.85 9.51 -12.74
CA ASN A 78 15.63 8.34 -13.16
C ASN A 78 15.82 8.32 -14.69
N ALA A 79 14.75 8.54 -15.46
CA ALA A 79 14.79 8.56 -16.93
C ALA A 79 15.71 9.66 -17.52
N LEU A 80 15.70 10.86 -16.93
CA LEU A 80 16.65 11.93 -17.29
C LEU A 80 18.11 11.55 -16.99
N LEU A 81 18.35 10.76 -15.93
CA LEU A 81 19.70 10.46 -15.46
C LEU A 81 20.34 9.24 -16.14
N ASP A 82 19.52 8.28 -16.57
CA ASP A 82 19.92 7.00 -17.19
C ASP A 82 20.86 7.19 -18.40
N ASN A 83 20.52 8.13 -19.30
CA ASN A 83 21.23 8.34 -20.57
C ASN A 83 22.01 9.68 -20.63
N ILE A 84 22.77 9.97 -19.57
CA ILE A 84 23.63 11.16 -19.44
C ILE A 84 24.99 10.98 -20.14
N SER A 85 25.39 11.99 -20.93
CA SER A 85 26.68 12.03 -21.64
C SER A 85 27.88 12.28 -20.71
N ARG A 86 29.11 12.03 -21.18
CA ARG A 86 30.32 12.29 -20.38
C ARG A 86 30.48 13.79 -20.05
N ASP A 87 29.97 14.68 -20.89
CA ASP A 87 30.09 16.12 -20.69
C ASP A 87 28.95 16.68 -19.82
N ALA A 88 27.72 16.18 -19.98
CA ALA A 88 26.62 16.47 -19.06
C ALA A 88 26.96 16.08 -17.60
N ARG A 89 27.64 14.95 -17.40
CA ARG A 89 28.19 14.55 -16.08
C ARG A 89 29.08 15.62 -15.43
N LYS A 90 29.86 16.41 -16.20
CA LYS A 90 30.75 17.45 -15.65
C LYS A 90 29.98 18.65 -15.09
N ILE A 91 28.85 18.96 -15.73
CA ILE A 91 27.98 20.09 -15.39
C ILE A 91 27.14 19.76 -14.14
N ILE A 92 26.68 18.50 -14.06
CA ILE A 92 25.98 17.93 -12.90
C ILE A 92 26.93 17.76 -11.70
N SER A 93 28.23 17.54 -11.90
CA SER A 93 29.21 17.34 -10.81
C SER A 93 29.61 18.59 -10.00
N LYS A 94 28.71 19.57 -9.85
CA LYS A 94 28.84 20.61 -8.81
C LYS A 94 28.64 19.97 -7.42
N PRO A 95 29.31 20.44 -6.35
CA PRO A 95 29.47 19.68 -5.09
C PRO A 95 28.18 19.40 -4.30
N GLU A 96 27.03 19.95 -4.71
CA GLU A 96 25.73 19.80 -4.05
C GLU A 96 24.77 18.85 -4.81
N MET A 97 25.12 18.40 -6.03
CA MET A 97 24.21 17.74 -6.98
C MET A 97 24.35 16.20 -7.05
N LEU A 98 24.47 15.53 -5.90
CA LEU A 98 24.49 14.07 -5.82
C LEU A 98 23.52 13.56 -4.75
N SER A 99 22.53 12.78 -5.18
CA SER A 99 21.60 12.04 -4.31
C SER A 99 21.21 10.73 -5.00
N LEU A 100 21.66 9.60 -4.45
CA LEU A 100 21.51 8.22 -4.93
C LEU A 100 21.92 7.94 -6.40
N ILE A 101 21.12 8.38 -7.37
CA ILE A 101 21.09 7.85 -8.75
C ILE A 101 22.41 8.12 -9.50
N MET A 102 23.03 9.28 -9.27
CA MET A 102 24.28 9.69 -9.96
C MET A 102 25.56 9.33 -9.21
N THR A 103 25.48 8.64 -8.08
CA THR A 103 26.68 8.21 -7.34
C THR A 103 27.12 6.82 -7.76
N SER A 104 28.24 6.76 -8.49
CA SER A 104 29.01 5.52 -8.69
C SER A 104 29.37 4.88 -7.34
N GLU A 105 29.67 3.57 -7.34
CA GLU A 105 30.03 2.85 -6.11
C GLU A 105 31.14 3.55 -5.29
N LYS A 106 32.14 4.16 -5.96
CA LYS A 106 33.17 4.97 -5.29
C LYS A 106 32.57 6.17 -4.54
N GLN A 107 31.68 6.93 -5.18
CA GLN A 107 31.06 8.10 -4.56
C GLN A 107 30.10 7.71 -3.43
N ARG A 108 29.38 6.58 -3.56
CA ARG A 108 28.60 6.01 -2.44
C ARG A 108 29.49 5.71 -1.24
N ARG A 109 30.66 5.08 -1.46
CA ARG A 109 31.66 4.80 -0.42
C ARG A 109 32.15 6.06 0.31
N GLU A 110 32.33 7.17 -0.41
CA GLU A 110 32.79 8.47 0.12
C GLU A 110 31.68 9.28 0.82
N LEU A 111 30.44 9.23 0.33
CA LEU A 111 29.32 10.07 0.79
C LEU A 111 28.41 9.41 1.84
N ALA A 112 28.40 8.08 1.96
CA ALA A 112 27.48 7.36 2.86
C ALA A 112 27.48 7.86 4.31
N CYS A 113 28.65 8.19 4.87
CA CYS A 113 28.77 8.71 6.25
C CYS A 113 28.37 10.19 6.41
N GLN A 114 28.11 10.91 5.30
CA GLN A 114 27.56 12.26 5.30
C GLN A 114 26.03 12.22 5.18
N TRP A 115 25.51 11.25 4.43
CA TRP A 115 24.06 11.06 4.23
C TRP A 115 23.37 10.31 5.37
N PHE A 116 24.06 9.35 6.00
CA PHE A 116 23.48 8.49 7.04
C PHE A 116 24.24 8.61 8.37
N SER A 117 23.62 9.29 9.35
CA SER A 117 24.18 9.46 10.70
C SER A 117 24.30 8.16 11.50
N MET A 118 23.63 7.09 11.09
CA MET A 118 23.75 5.75 11.68
C MET A 118 24.81 4.95 10.91
N GLU A 119 25.92 4.63 11.58
CA GLU A 119 27.05 3.91 10.96
C GLU A 119 26.64 2.59 10.29
N PHE A 120 25.73 1.82 10.89
CA PHE A 120 25.23 0.57 10.30
C PHE A 120 24.54 0.82 8.95
N VAL A 121 23.68 1.84 8.86
CA VAL A 121 22.98 2.20 7.61
C VAL A 121 23.96 2.75 6.59
N ALA A 122 24.92 3.59 7.01
CA ALA A 122 26.00 4.04 6.13
C ALA A 122 26.79 2.86 5.57
N ASN A 123 27.21 1.90 6.40
CA ASN A 123 28.00 0.75 5.98
C ASN A 123 27.21 -0.23 5.11
N ALA A 124 25.90 -0.42 5.36
CA ALA A 124 25.02 -1.17 4.46
C ALA A 124 24.89 -0.49 3.08
N PHE A 125 24.72 0.84 3.04
CA PHE A 125 24.65 1.60 1.78
C PHE A 125 25.96 1.53 0.97
N LYS A 126 27.12 1.51 1.63
CA LYS A 126 28.44 1.28 0.99
C LYS A 126 28.56 -0.12 0.38
N GLY A 127 27.74 -1.08 0.80
CA GLY A 127 27.76 -2.46 0.34
C GLY A 127 27.09 -2.66 -1.03
N ILE A 128 26.23 -1.74 -1.46
CA ILE A 128 25.51 -1.82 -2.75
C ILE A 128 26.51 -1.69 -3.90
N LYS A 129 26.63 -2.73 -4.73
CA LYS A 129 27.47 -2.75 -5.94
C LYS A 129 26.71 -2.24 -7.16
N ASP A 130 27.43 -1.67 -8.13
CA ASP A 130 26.82 -1.29 -9.41
C ASP A 130 26.43 -2.52 -10.28
N SER A 131 27.05 -3.69 -10.07
CA SER A 131 26.74 -4.93 -10.80
C SER A 131 25.54 -5.72 -10.26
N ASP A 132 25.19 -5.48 -8.99
CA ASP A 132 24.23 -6.27 -8.21
C ASP A 132 23.12 -5.35 -7.67
N PHE A 133 22.89 -4.22 -8.33
CA PHE A 133 22.21 -3.06 -7.75
C PHE A 133 20.83 -3.37 -7.21
N GLU A 134 19.96 -4.04 -7.97
CA GLU A 134 18.58 -4.34 -7.54
C GLU A 134 18.54 -5.22 -6.29
N THR A 135 19.35 -6.29 -6.23
CA THR A 135 19.34 -7.23 -5.10
C THR A 135 20.07 -6.69 -3.88
N ASP A 136 21.20 -6.00 -4.04
CA ASP A 136 21.85 -5.30 -2.93
C ASP A 136 20.97 -4.12 -2.40
N CYS A 137 20.28 -3.38 -3.28
CA CYS A 137 19.36 -2.30 -2.90
C CYS A 137 18.14 -2.85 -2.15
N ARG A 138 17.51 -3.92 -2.64
CA ARG A 138 16.45 -4.65 -1.91
C ARG A 138 16.92 -5.07 -0.52
N LYS A 139 18.13 -5.64 -0.39
CA LYS A 139 18.69 -6.04 0.91
C LYS A 139 18.93 -4.82 1.81
N PHE A 140 19.46 -3.72 1.29
CA PHE A 140 19.62 -2.45 2.02
C PHE A 140 18.28 -1.89 2.53
N LEU A 141 17.26 -1.79 1.67
CA LEU A 141 15.94 -1.27 2.03
C LEU A 141 15.25 -2.13 3.08
N ASN A 142 15.30 -3.47 2.94
CA ASN A 142 14.74 -4.38 3.94
C ASN A 142 15.42 -4.21 5.31
N HIS A 143 16.74 -4.02 5.37
CA HIS A 143 17.45 -3.72 6.62
C HIS A 143 17.02 -2.37 7.23
N VAL A 144 16.95 -1.30 6.43
CA VAL A 144 16.57 0.03 6.91
C VAL A 144 15.12 0.05 7.43
N ASN A 145 14.18 -0.54 6.69
CA ASN A 145 12.79 -0.67 7.13
C ASN A 145 12.66 -1.55 8.38
N GLY A 146 13.47 -2.62 8.48
CA GLY A 146 13.56 -3.45 9.68
C GLY A 146 14.01 -2.66 10.93
N MET A 147 15.07 -1.88 10.81
CA MET A 147 15.63 -1.07 11.91
C MET A 147 14.67 0.01 12.46
N LEU A 148 13.73 0.49 11.64
CA LEU A 148 12.73 1.48 12.07
C LEU A 148 11.64 0.87 12.98
N GLY A 149 11.52 -0.46 13.04
CA GLY A 149 10.51 -1.15 13.85
C GLY A 149 9.11 -0.64 13.56
N ASP A 150 8.33 -0.33 14.59
CA ASP A 150 6.95 0.18 14.45
C ASP A 150 6.83 1.57 13.82
N LYS A 151 7.96 2.27 13.60
CA LYS A 151 8.01 3.57 12.91
C LYS A 151 8.22 3.44 11.39
N ARG A 152 8.38 2.22 10.86
CA ARG A 152 8.55 2.00 9.41
C ARG A 152 7.27 2.36 8.65
N LEU A 153 7.44 2.94 7.46
CA LEU A 153 6.34 3.28 6.56
C LEU A 153 6.15 2.25 5.44
N VAL A 154 7.05 1.26 5.36
CA VAL A 154 6.96 0.09 4.46
C VAL A 154 7.21 -1.16 5.30
N PHE A 155 6.32 -2.14 5.19
CA PHE A 155 6.48 -3.47 5.79
C PHE A 155 6.69 -4.47 4.65
N THR A 156 7.84 -5.12 4.61
CA THR A 156 8.18 -6.06 3.53
C THR A 156 8.06 -7.49 4.04
N PHE A 157 7.30 -8.34 3.35
CA PHE A 157 7.05 -9.73 3.75
C PHE A 157 7.43 -10.71 2.63
N PRO A 158 7.96 -11.91 2.97
CA PRO A 158 8.20 -12.96 1.99
C PRO A 158 6.88 -13.66 1.63
N CYS A 159 6.64 -13.86 0.34
CA CYS A 159 5.42 -14.43 -0.22
C CYS A 159 5.73 -15.73 -0.97
N LEU A 160 4.85 -16.72 -0.81
CA LEU A 160 5.01 -18.06 -1.36
C LEU A 160 4.61 -18.13 -2.84
N SER A 161 3.58 -17.36 -3.23
CA SER A 161 3.17 -17.10 -4.61
C SER A 161 2.02 -16.08 -4.69
N VAL A 162 1.86 -15.45 -5.85
CA VAL A 162 0.77 -14.50 -6.15
C VAL A 162 0.05 -14.93 -7.43
N PHE A 163 -1.29 -14.89 -7.42
CA PHE A 163 -2.13 -15.15 -8.59
C PHE A 163 -3.00 -13.95 -8.93
N LEU A 164 -3.13 -13.64 -10.22
CA LEU A 164 -4.16 -12.77 -10.78
C LEU A 164 -5.32 -13.62 -11.27
N ASP A 165 -6.44 -13.61 -10.53
CA ASP A 165 -7.59 -14.53 -10.55
C ASP A 165 -7.25 -16.03 -10.51
N LYS A 166 -6.65 -16.56 -11.59
CA LYS A 166 -6.26 -17.98 -11.75
C LYS A 166 -4.86 -18.16 -12.34
N CYS A 167 -4.22 -17.08 -12.78
CA CYS A 167 -2.90 -17.11 -13.41
C CYS A 167 -1.83 -16.80 -12.37
N GLU A 168 -0.90 -17.72 -12.13
CA GLU A 168 0.24 -17.49 -11.23
C GLU A 168 1.21 -16.48 -11.89
N LEU A 169 1.58 -15.44 -11.15
CA LEU A 169 2.53 -14.44 -11.59
C LEU A 169 3.95 -14.97 -11.44
N GLN A 170 4.81 -14.72 -12.41
CA GLN A 170 6.18 -15.25 -12.40
C GLN A 170 7.07 -14.40 -11.48
N ILE A 171 7.71 -15.06 -10.52
CA ILE A 171 8.64 -14.43 -9.57
C ILE A 171 9.95 -14.10 -10.32
N PRO A 172 10.62 -12.96 -10.09
CA PRO A 172 11.89 -12.65 -10.72
C PRO A 172 12.96 -13.70 -10.37
N SER A 173 13.57 -14.31 -11.39
CA SER A 173 14.53 -15.40 -11.23
C SER A 173 15.98 -14.88 -11.06
N ASP A 174 16.28 -14.29 -9.90
CA ASP A 174 17.64 -13.89 -9.52
C ASP A 174 18.14 -14.75 -8.35
N GLU A 175 19.28 -15.44 -8.52
CA GLU A 175 19.91 -16.28 -7.49
C GLU A 175 20.32 -15.51 -6.22
N LYS A 176 20.34 -14.17 -6.27
CA LYS A 176 20.65 -13.28 -5.16
C LYS A 176 19.40 -12.73 -4.46
N LEU A 177 18.19 -13.00 -4.96
CA LEU A 177 16.94 -12.77 -4.21
C LEU A 177 16.73 -13.91 -3.21
N ASP A 178 16.76 -13.60 -1.91
CA ASP A 178 16.61 -14.61 -0.86
C ASP A 178 15.14 -15.10 -0.74
N GLU A 179 14.17 -14.27 -1.12
CA GLU A 179 12.71 -14.47 -0.99
C GLU A 179 11.96 -13.63 -2.05
N PHE A 180 10.71 -13.97 -2.34
CA PHE A 180 9.79 -13.13 -3.12
C PHE A 180 9.13 -12.06 -2.22
N TRP A 181 9.57 -10.82 -2.34
CA TRP A 181 9.18 -9.73 -1.44
C TRP A 181 7.93 -8.97 -1.90
N ILE A 182 6.97 -8.83 -0.98
CA ILE A 182 5.79 -7.96 -1.12
C ILE A 182 5.91 -6.78 -0.16
N ASP A 183 5.85 -5.56 -0.67
CA ASP A 183 5.93 -4.31 0.08
C ASP A 183 4.54 -3.76 0.41
N PHE A 184 4.26 -3.60 1.70
CA PHE A 184 3.04 -3.01 2.24
C PHE A 184 3.34 -1.56 2.64
N ASN A 185 2.99 -0.61 1.76
CA ASN A 185 3.38 0.80 1.87
C ASN A 185 2.28 1.61 2.57
N LEU A 186 2.52 2.01 3.82
CA LEU A 186 1.64 2.92 4.57
C LEU A 186 1.62 4.33 3.96
N GLY A 187 2.77 4.79 3.45
CA GLY A 187 2.93 6.16 2.93
C GLY A 187 2.13 6.43 1.64
N SER A 188 2.13 5.49 0.69
CA SER A 188 1.34 5.57 -0.56
C SER A 188 -0.02 4.90 -0.48
N GLN A 189 -0.34 4.25 0.65
CA GLN A 189 -1.51 3.40 0.80
C GLN A 189 -1.62 2.38 -0.36
N SER A 190 -0.52 1.69 -0.67
CA SER A 190 -0.45 0.67 -1.71
C SER A 190 0.27 -0.60 -1.26
N ILE A 191 -0.10 -1.74 -1.84
CA ILE A 191 0.76 -2.94 -1.84
C ILE A 191 1.49 -2.98 -3.18
N SER A 192 2.79 -3.28 -3.19
CA SER A 192 3.59 -3.37 -4.41
C SER A 192 4.57 -4.53 -4.37
N PHE A 193 4.93 -5.05 -5.55
CA PHE A 193 5.91 -6.13 -5.71
C PHE A 193 6.47 -6.16 -7.14
N TYR A 194 7.55 -6.90 -7.34
CA TYR A 194 8.17 -7.11 -8.65
C TYR A 194 7.83 -8.49 -9.19
N ILE A 195 7.60 -8.60 -10.49
CA ILE A 195 7.47 -9.87 -11.22
C ILE A 195 8.48 -9.93 -12.36
N ALA A 196 8.75 -11.11 -12.91
CA ALA A 196 9.41 -11.21 -14.20
C ALA A 196 8.47 -10.66 -15.29
N GLY A 197 8.97 -9.76 -16.14
CA GLY A 197 8.28 -9.32 -17.35
C GLY A 197 8.12 -10.47 -18.36
N ASP A 198 7.19 -10.30 -19.31
CA ASP A 198 6.95 -11.27 -20.39
C ASP A 198 7.95 -11.13 -21.57
N ASP A 199 9.14 -10.53 -21.37
CA ASP A 199 10.14 -10.25 -22.41
C ASP A 199 11.43 -11.08 -22.32
N ASP A 200 12.17 -11.17 -23.44
CA ASP A 200 13.40 -11.97 -23.55
C ASP A 200 14.57 -11.44 -22.68
N ASP A 201 14.55 -10.16 -22.32
CA ASP A 201 15.54 -9.52 -21.43
C ASP A 201 15.21 -9.70 -19.92
N HIS A 202 14.01 -10.23 -19.62
CA HIS A 202 13.52 -10.57 -18.27
C HIS A 202 13.48 -9.36 -17.31
N GLN A 203 13.17 -8.16 -17.81
CA GLN A 203 13.13 -6.96 -16.97
C GLN A 203 12.03 -7.07 -15.91
N TRP A 204 12.29 -6.57 -14.68
CA TRP A 204 11.32 -6.69 -13.59
C TRP A 204 10.16 -5.70 -13.76
N GLU A 205 8.94 -6.19 -13.98
CA GLU A 205 7.72 -5.39 -14.00
C GLU A 205 7.29 -5.07 -12.55
N THR A 206 7.01 -3.79 -12.27
CA THR A 206 6.55 -3.33 -10.94
C THR A 206 5.02 -3.34 -10.88
N VAL A 207 4.44 -4.26 -10.12
CA VAL A 207 3.01 -4.26 -9.82
C VAL A 207 2.75 -3.39 -8.58
N SER A 208 1.79 -2.47 -8.64
CA SER A 208 1.37 -1.62 -7.52
C SER A 208 -0.13 -1.50 -7.47
N ILE A 209 -0.72 -1.78 -6.32
CA ILE A 209 -2.16 -1.78 -6.06
C ILE A 209 -2.47 -0.69 -5.04
N PRO A 210 -2.90 0.52 -5.46
CA PRO A 210 -3.24 1.60 -4.55
C PRO A 210 -4.62 1.42 -3.91
N ASN A 211 -4.83 2.06 -2.77
CA ASN A 211 -6.06 1.97 -1.99
C ASN A 211 -7.30 2.35 -2.81
N ASP A 212 -7.24 3.32 -3.72
CA ASP A 212 -8.39 3.71 -4.51
C ASP A 212 -8.78 2.70 -5.61
N GLU A 213 -7.96 1.69 -5.92
CA GLU A 213 -8.33 0.58 -6.82
C GLU A 213 -8.98 -0.62 -6.10
N VAL A 214 -8.72 -0.79 -4.80
CA VAL A 214 -9.28 -1.91 -4.01
C VAL A 214 -10.74 -1.62 -3.62
N GLU A 215 -11.67 -2.52 -3.96
CA GLU A 215 -13.05 -2.53 -3.47
C GLU A 215 -13.09 -3.08 -2.04
N ALA A 216 -12.46 -4.25 -1.83
CA ALA A 216 -12.47 -4.97 -0.57
C ALA A 216 -11.27 -5.92 -0.46
N PHE A 217 -10.96 -6.38 0.75
CA PHE A 217 -9.98 -7.44 0.98
C PHE A 217 -10.41 -8.40 2.09
N SER A 218 -9.84 -9.60 2.12
CA SER A 218 -10.00 -10.57 3.20
C SER A 218 -8.70 -11.30 3.46
N VAL A 219 -8.39 -11.60 4.72
CA VAL A 219 -7.31 -12.51 5.10
C VAL A 219 -7.86 -13.75 5.79
N GLU A 220 -7.41 -14.92 5.37
CA GLU A 220 -7.81 -16.22 5.91
C GLU A 220 -6.61 -17.19 5.98
N VAL A 221 -6.76 -18.31 6.69
CA VAL A 221 -5.76 -19.39 6.71
C VAL A 221 -6.40 -20.64 6.10
N LYS A 222 -5.77 -21.16 5.04
CA LYS A 222 -6.20 -22.31 4.24
C LYS A 222 -4.98 -23.19 3.97
N ASP A 223 -5.12 -24.50 4.13
CA ASP A 223 -4.13 -25.49 3.68
C ASP A 223 -2.69 -25.20 4.14
N ALA A 224 -2.56 -24.80 5.42
CA ALA A 224 -1.32 -24.36 6.06
C ALA A 224 -0.61 -23.14 5.41
N LYS A 225 -1.34 -22.30 4.68
CA LYS A 225 -0.92 -20.99 4.18
C LYS A 225 -1.87 -19.88 4.66
N LYS A 226 -1.38 -18.65 4.76
CA LYS A 226 -2.19 -17.44 4.97
C LYS A 226 -2.46 -16.77 3.63
N LEU A 227 -3.73 -16.66 3.26
CA LEU A 227 -4.15 -16.06 1.99
C LEU A 227 -4.67 -14.64 2.26
N LEU A 228 -4.07 -13.64 1.60
CA LEU A 228 -4.64 -12.32 1.41
C LEU A 228 -5.30 -12.27 0.03
N THR A 229 -6.61 -12.05 -0.02
CA THR A 229 -7.35 -11.80 -1.26
C THR A 229 -7.69 -10.31 -1.35
N LEU A 230 -7.27 -9.67 -2.45
CA LEU A 230 -7.68 -8.32 -2.83
C LEU A 230 -8.74 -8.42 -3.93
N ILE A 231 -9.86 -7.72 -3.76
CA ILE A 231 -10.92 -7.55 -4.77
C ILE A 231 -10.79 -6.15 -5.34
N LEU A 232 -10.52 -6.05 -6.64
CA LEU A 232 -10.30 -4.79 -7.35
C LEU A 232 -11.64 -4.24 -7.87
N LYS A 233 -11.78 -2.91 -7.95
CA LYS A 233 -12.96 -2.25 -8.52
C LYS A 233 -13.09 -2.46 -10.02
N ASN A 234 -11.94 -2.55 -10.69
CA ASN A 234 -11.79 -2.74 -12.13
C ASN A 234 -10.82 -3.91 -12.36
N THR A 235 -10.82 -4.51 -13.54
CA THR A 235 -9.77 -5.46 -13.92
C THR A 235 -8.44 -4.72 -14.11
N MET A 236 -7.36 -5.25 -13.55
CA MET A 236 -5.99 -4.79 -13.85
C MET A 236 -5.33 -5.70 -14.89
N ASN A 237 -4.32 -5.16 -15.56
CA ASN A 237 -3.39 -5.90 -16.41
C ASN A 237 -2.06 -6.07 -15.67
N VAL A 238 -1.40 -7.21 -15.85
CA VAL A 238 -0.05 -7.51 -15.33
C VAL A 238 0.66 -8.34 -16.41
N GLY A 239 1.60 -7.73 -17.12
CA GLY A 239 2.04 -8.21 -18.44
C GLY A 239 0.85 -8.56 -19.35
N ASN A 240 0.87 -9.75 -19.95
CA ASN A 240 -0.20 -10.30 -20.78
C ASN A 240 -1.42 -10.88 -20.01
N LYS A 241 -1.46 -10.76 -18.67
CA LYS A 241 -2.51 -11.35 -17.80
C LYS A 241 -3.51 -10.27 -17.38
N VAL A 242 -4.79 -10.61 -17.31
CA VAL A 242 -5.89 -9.70 -16.94
C VAL A 242 -6.76 -10.34 -15.86
N GLY A 243 -7.12 -9.61 -14.81
CA GLY A 243 -7.98 -10.13 -13.74
C GLY A 243 -8.51 -9.07 -12.76
N GLY A 244 -9.53 -9.44 -11.99
CA GLY A 244 -10.22 -8.60 -11.00
C GLY A 244 -9.89 -8.91 -9.54
N GLN A 245 -9.11 -9.96 -9.26
CA GLN A 245 -8.67 -10.31 -7.91
C GLN A 245 -7.20 -10.69 -7.88
N LEU A 246 -6.50 -10.28 -6.82
CA LEU A 246 -5.15 -10.76 -6.50
C LEU A 246 -5.20 -11.67 -5.26
N LEU A 247 -4.57 -12.83 -5.35
CA LEU A 247 -4.46 -13.82 -4.28
C LEU A 247 -2.99 -13.98 -3.91
N LEU A 248 -2.61 -13.48 -2.73
CA LEU A 248 -1.23 -13.48 -2.23
C LEU A 248 -1.11 -14.50 -1.08
N TYR A 249 -0.23 -15.49 -1.24
CA TYR A 249 -0.04 -16.57 -0.27
C TYR A 249 1.20 -16.34 0.59
N PHE A 250 1.05 -16.43 1.90
CA PHE A 250 2.06 -16.15 2.91
C PHE A 250 2.19 -17.32 3.90
N ASP A 251 3.28 -17.36 4.67
CA ASP A 251 3.39 -18.27 5.81
C ASP A 251 2.35 -17.92 6.91
N PRO A 252 1.75 -18.93 7.61
CA PRO A 252 0.79 -18.70 8.69
C PRO A 252 1.24 -17.80 9.85
N SER A 253 2.54 -17.64 10.09
CA SER A 253 3.07 -16.77 11.14
C SER A 253 2.97 -15.27 10.82
N LEU A 254 2.99 -14.86 9.54
CA LEU A 254 3.20 -13.45 9.16
C LEU A 254 1.98 -12.56 9.45
N GLU A 255 2.16 -11.51 10.25
CA GLU A 255 1.06 -10.64 10.75
C GLU A 255 0.59 -9.56 9.75
N ILE A 256 0.25 -9.99 8.53
CA ILE A 256 -0.16 -9.09 7.43
C ILE A 256 -1.51 -8.39 7.64
N ILE A 257 -2.34 -8.82 8.59
CA ILE A 257 -3.74 -8.39 8.71
C ILE A 257 -3.87 -6.90 9.03
N ASP A 258 -3.21 -6.44 10.10
CA ASP A 258 -3.42 -5.08 10.60
C ASP A 258 -2.68 -4.03 9.76
N VAL A 259 -1.53 -4.38 9.17
CA VAL A 259 -0.90 -3.55 8.14
C VAL A 259 -1.77 -3.42 6.88
N THR A 260 -2.46 -4.49 6.45
CA THR A 260 -3.44 -4.38 5.33
C THR A 260 -4.60 -3.45 5.69
N LYS A 261 -5.13 -3.51 6.93
CA LYS A 261 -6.16 -2.56 7.40
C LYS A 261 -5.66 -1.12 7.44
N ASN A 262 -4.40 -0.89 7.76
CA ASN A 262 -3.79 0.45 7.79
C ASN A 262 -3.58 1.04 6.38
N ILE A 263 -3.44 0.20 5.35
CA ILE A 263 -3.33 0.61 3.94
C ILE A 263 -4.70 0.83 3.31
N TYR A 264 -5.60 -0.15 3.41
CA TYR A 264 -6.88 -0.15 2.66
C TYR A 264 -8.10 0.27 3.48
N GLY A 265 -7.93 0.51 4.78
CA GLY A 265 -9.00 0.83 5.71
C GLY A 265 -9.74 -0.41 6.24
N ALA A 266 -9.97 -0.46 7.55
CA ALA A 266 -10.67 -1.58 8.19
C ALA A 266 -12.12 -1.77 7.68
N ASN A 267 -12.73 -0.73 7.09
CA ASN A 267 -14.03 -0.78 6.43
C ASN A 267 -14.04 -1.63 5.13
N LYS A 268 -12.89 -1.84 4.49
CA LYS A 268 -12.75 -2.72 3.32
C LYS A 268 -12.51 -4.19 3.68
N HIS A 269 -12.20 -4.47 4.95
CA HIS A 269 -11.92 -5.82 5.42
C HIS A 269 -13.22 -6.64 5.53
N ARG A 270 -13.46 -7.51 4.53
CA ARG A 270 -14.55 -8.50 4.54
C ARG A 270 -14.17 -9.66 5.46
N GLY A 271 -14.32 -9.45 6.76
CA GLY A 271 -14.10 -10.47 7.78
C GLY A 271 -14.90 -11.74 7.48
N PHE A 272 -14.21 -12.88 7.45
CA PHE A 272 -14.77 -14.16 6.99
C PHE A 272 -15.75 -14.74 8.02
N THR A 273 -16.97 -14.19 8.04
CA THR A 273 -18.10 -14.84 8.72
C THR A 273 -18.34 -16.18 8.04
N ARG A 274 -17.84 -17.25 8.66
CA ARG A 274 -18.11 -18.64 8.29
C ARG A 274 -19.60 -18.89 8.40
N LYS A 275 -20.34 -18.58 7.33
CA LYS A 275 -21.78 -18.85 7.22
C LYS A 275 -21.95 -20.36 7.36
N GLN A 276 -22.33 -20.81 8.56
CA GLN A 276 -23.01 -22.09 8.77
C GLN A 276 -24.45 -22.03 8.21
N ALA A 277 -24.60 -21.47 7.02
CA ALA A 277 -25.76 -21.63 6.17
C ALA A 277 -25.62 -22.98 5.47
N SER A 278 -25.84 -24.06 6.21
CA SER A 278 -26.22 -25.32 5.58
C SER A 278 -27.49 -25.04 4.78
N SER A 279 -27.37 -25.04 3.45
CA SER A 279 -28.49 -24.75 2.55
C SER A 279 -29.43 -25.94 2.52
N VAL A 280 -30.22 -26.10 3.58
CA VAL A 280 -31.23 -27.16 3.70
C VAL A 280 -32.43 -26.78 2.85
N ALA A 281 -32.35 -27.11 1.56
CA ALA A 281 -33.47 -27.05 0.64
C ALA A 281 -34.54 -28.07 1.10
N LYS A 282 -35.53 -27.61 1.88
CA LYS A 282 -36.69 -28.41 2.27
C LYS A 282 -37.65 -28.59 1.08
N THR A 283 -37.28 -29.48 0.15
CA THR A 283 -38.19 -29.99 -0.87
C THR A 283 -39.26 -30.84 -0.19
N ALA A 284 -40.51 -30.38 -0.19
CA ALA A 284 -41.63 -31.19 0.27
C ALA A 284 -41.95 -32.26 -0.79
N VAL A 285 -41.69 -33.53 -0.46
CA VAL A 285 -42.02 -34.68 -1.32
C VAL A 285 -43.34 -35.27 -0.85
N HIS A 286 -44.39 -35.12 -1.66
CA HIS A 286 -45.63 -35.87 -1.48
C HIS A 286 -45.48 -37.24 -2.11
N ILE A 287 -45.35 -38.27 -1.28
CA ILE A 287 -45.43 -39.67 -1.72
C ILE A 287 -46.90 -40.07 -1.71
N ILE A 288 -47.44 -40.44 -2.87
CA ILE A 288 -48.75 -41.06 -3.01
C ILE A 288 -48.52 -42.53 -3.26
N PHE A 289 -49.21 -43.40 -2.51
CA PHE A 289 -49.22 -44.84 -2.73
C PHE A 289 -50.50 -45.20 -3.47
N ASP A 290 -50.40 -45.99 -4.54
CA ASP A 290 -51.53 -46.71 -5.11
C ASP A 290 -51.72 -48.08 -4.43
N GLU A 291 -52.89 -48.69 -4.62
CA GLU A 291 -53.22 -50.01 -4.01
C GLU A 291 -52.41 -51.17 -4.63
N SER A 292 -51.56 -50.90 -5.64
CA SER A 292 -50.57 -51.82 -6.21
C SER A 292 -49.14 -51.61 -5.69
N GLY A 293 -48.92 -50.67 -4.76
CA GLY A 293 -47.65 -50.49 -4.05
C GLY A 293 -46.51 -49.87 -4.86
N SER A 294 -46.79 -49.25 -6.02
CA SER A 294 -45.78 -48.56 -6.82
C SER A 294 -45.53 -47.13 -6.33
N GLN A 295 -44.30 -46.64 -6.49
CA GLN A 295 -43.90 -45.28 -6.10
C GLN A 295 -43.64 -44.41 -7.33
N VAL A 296 -44.30 -43.24 -7.41
CA VAL A 296 -44.04 -42.23 -8.45
C VAL A 296 -43.65 -40.90 -7.80
N LEU A 297 -42.48 -40.39 -8.17
CA LEU A 297 -41.90 -39.17 -7.60
C LEU A 297 -42.23 -37.93 -8.44
N PHE A 298 -42.98 -36.99 -7.88
CA PHE A 298 -43.25 -35.69 -8.51
C PHE A 298 -42.49 -34.56 -7.81
N ILE A 299 -41.67 -33.82 -8.57
CA ILE A 299 -40.93 -32.64 -8.08
C ILE A 299 -41.63 -31.37 -8.57
N VAL A 300 -42.29 -30.65 -7.65
CA VAL A 300 -42.93 -29.36 -7.95
C VAL A 300 -41.88 -28.25 -7.91
N LYS A 301 -41.63 -27.58 -9.04
CA LYS A 301 -40.78 -26.38 -9.09
C LYS A 301 -41.51 -25.17 -8.49
N PRO A 302 -40.89 -24.36 -7.61
CA PRO A 302 -41.48 -23.11 -7.14
C PRO A 302 -41.49 -22.06 -8.27
N PRO A 303 -42.49 -21.14 -8.30
CA PRO A 303 -42.59 -20.13 -9.35
C PRO A 303 -41.57 -19.00 -9.16
N LEU A 304 -40.93 -18.59 -10.26
CA LEU A 304 -40.14 -17.37 -10.32
C LEU A 304 -41.05 -16.14 -10.17
N LYS A 305 -40.70 -15.22 -9.28
CA LYS A 305 -41.30 -13.88 -9.23
C LYS A 305 -40.26 -12.84 -9.64
N MET A 306 -40.52 -12.16 -10.75
CA MET A 306 -39.77 -10.97 -11.16
C MET A 306 -40.29 -9.73 -10.42
N VAL A 307 -39.43 -8.71 -10.32
CA VAL A 307 -39.76 -7.38 -9.76
C VAL A 307 -40.00 -6.40 -10.90
N ASN A 308 -40.94 -5.46 -10.73
CA ASN A 308 -40.94 -4.14 -11.38
C ASN A 308 -41.89 -3.17 -10.65
N SER A 309 -41.91 -1.89 -11.05
CA SER A 309 -42.13 -0.72 -10.17
C SER A 309 -43.26 0.25 -10.58
N ALA A 310 -43.47 1.30 -9.75
CA ALA A 310 -44.04 2.65 -10.02
C ALA A 310 -45.41 3.08 -9.39
N GLU A 311 -45.31 3.77 -8.22
CA GLU A 311 -45.85 5.12 -7.91
C GLU A 311 -47.40 5.46 -7.76
N PRO A 312 -47.78 6.65 -7.18
CA PRO A 312 -49.00 6.85 -6.35
C PRO A 312 -50.03 7.86 -6.98
N PRO A 313 -50.86 8.71 -6.29
CA PRO A 313 -51.30 8.85 -4.87
C PRO A 313 -52.83 9.11 -4.64
N SER A 314 -53.28 9.33 -3.38
CA SER A 314 -54.56 10.01 -3.02
C SER A 314 -54.54 10.66 -1.61
N VAL A 315 -55.51 11.53 -1.26
CA VAL A 315 -55.36 12.58 -0.21
C VAL A 315 -56.64 12.90 0.61
N TYR A 316 -56.46 13.47 1.83
CA TYR A 316 -57.45 14.11 2.76
C TYR A 316 -58.35 13.16 3.60
N LYS A 317 -58.68 13.43 4.87
CA LYS A 317 -59.09 14.70 5.54
C LYS A 317 -58.66 14.87 7.01
N VAL A 318 -58.85 16.08 7.53
CA VAL A 318 -58.55 16.56 8.90
C VAL A 318 -59.82 16.74 9.76
N LYS A 319 -59.70 16.66 11.09
CA LYS A 319 -60.57 17.43 12.02
C LYS A 319 -59.84 17.80 13.32
N GLU A 320 -60.06 19.04 13.77
CA GLU A 320 -59.60 19.60 15.05
C GLU A 320 -60.62 19.27 16.19
N ARG A 321 -60.60 19.76 17.44
CA ARG A 321 -59.89 20.90 18.10
C ARG A 321 -59.95 20.75 19.65
N GLY A 322 -59.02 21.34 20.40
CA GLY A 322 -59.18 21.56 21.86
C GLY A 322 -57.86 21.71 22.63
N ALA A 323 -57.74 22.72 23.50
CA ALA A 323 -56.52 23.00 24.28
C ALA A 323 -56.80 23.78 25.58
N LYS A 324 -55.91 23.67 26.58
CA LYS A 324 -55.42 24.74 27.50
C LYS A 324 -54.55 24.20 28.67
N ASN A 325 -53.42 24.88 28.90
CA ASN A 325 -52.80 25.28 30.20
C ASN A 325 -52.45 24.20 31.27
N ALA A 326 -51.44 24.33 32.16
CA ALA A 326 -50.21 25.16 32.27
C ALA A 326 -49.40 24.73 33.54
N VAL A 327 -48.32 25.46 33.90
CA VAL A 327 -47.65 25.54 35.24
C VAL A 327 -46.44 24.62 35.56
N SER A 328 -45.24 25.22 35.41
CA SER A 328 -44.09 25.35 36.35
C SER A 328 -43.25 24.18 36.94
N LEU A 329 -41.93 24.45 36.90
CA LEU A 329 -40.77 23.94 37.68
C LEU A 329 -40.74 24.56 39.13
N PRO A 330 -39.74 24.33 40.05
CA PRO A 330 -38.35 23.83 39.87
C PRO A 330 -37.75 22.92 40.98
N GLY A 331 -36.45 22.59 40.87
CA GLY A 331 -35.61 22.09 41.99
C GLY A 331 -34.23 21.53 41.56
N SER A 332 -33.13 22.15 42.02
CA SER A 332 -31.73 21.70 41.81
C SER A 332 -31.02 21.49 43.16
N VAL A 333 -29.85 20.82 43.19
CA VAL A 333 -28.68 21.15 44.04
C VAL A 333 -27.46 20.23 43.73
N GLU A 334 -26.25 20.73 43.96
CA GLU A 334 -24.94 20.05 43.78
C GLU A 334 -24.43 19.37 45.08
N GLY A 335 -23.43 18.48 45.03
CA GLY A 335 -22.83 17.92 46.28
C GLY A 335 -21.57 17.05 46.10
N ARG A 336 -20.43 17.56 46.59
CA ARG A 336 -19.05 17.06 46.44
C ARG A 336 -18.71 15.72 47.17
N ASN A 337 -17.63 15.08 46.69
CA ASN A 337 -16.76 14.08 47.36
C ASN A 337 -16.13 14.65 48.68
N PRO A 338 -15.58 13.87 49.64
CA PRO A 338 -14.33 13.08 49.42
C PRO A 338 -13.97 11.88 50.37
N HIS A 339 -12.85 11.17 50.05
CA HIS A 339 -11.97 10.37 50.96
C HIS A 339 -12.56 9.12 51.69
N SER A 340 -11.81 8.11 52.18
CA SER A 340 -10.41 7.60 51.98
C SER A 340 -10.22 6.27 52.74
N TYR A 341 -9.41 5.30 52.25
CA TYR A 341 -8.88 4.16 53.06
C TYR A 341 -7.50 3.69 52.58
N GLN A 342 -6.79 2.89 53.38
CA GLN A 342 -5.34 2.67 53.30
C GLN A 342 -4.88 1.24 53.70
N ASN A 343 -3.67 0.85 53.26
CA ASN A 343 -2.76 -0.22 53.73
C ASN A 343 -3.12 -1.72 53.51
N GLY A 344 -2.04 -2.53 53.42
CA GLY A 344 -2.06 -4.00 53.27
C GLY A 344 -0.78 -4.55 52.63
N ASP A 345 0.27 -4.79 53.42
CA ASP A 345 1.62 -5.19 52.98
C ASP A 345 1.81 -6.73 52.84
N VAL A 346 2.75 -7.16 51.97
CA VAL A 346 3.61 -8.36 52.16
C VAL A 346 4.95 -8.20 51.41
N ASP A 347 6.08 -8.47 52.06
CA ASP A 347 7.45 -8.50 51.49
C ASP A 347 7.83 -9.84 50.82
N ILE A 348 8.93 -9.86 50.04
CA ILE A 348 10.05 -10.84 50.13
C ILE A 348 11.20 -10.46 49.16
N ILE A 349 12.45 -10.70 49.59
CA ILE A 349 13.76 -10.47 48.93
C ILE A 349 14.73 -11.60 49.38
N PRO A 350 15.95 -11.80 48.82
CA PRO A 350 16.59 -11.29 47.59
C PRO A 350 16.67 -12.42 46.51
N ASP A 351 17.63 -12.64 45.60
CA ASP A 351 19.00 -12.15 45.27
C ASP A 351 19.29 -12.49 43.76
N SER A 352 20.46 -12.42 43.09
CA SER A 352 21.88 -12.27 43.47
C SER A 352 22.79 -11.75 42.33
N GLN A 353 24.08 -11.57 42.66
CA GLN A 353 25.27 -11.44 41.78
C GLN A 353 26.46 -12.15 42.51
N PRO A 354 27.72 -12.29 41.98
CA PRO A 354 28.39 -11.63 40.84
C PRO A 354 29.30 -12.56 39.98
N VAL A 355 30.42 -12.02 39.45
CA VAL A 355 31.56 -12.65 38.72
C VAL A 355 31.30 -12.83 37.20
N GLY A 356 32.23 -12.49 36.28
CA GLY A 356 33.59 -11.95 36.43
C GLY A 356 34.09 -11.22 35.16
N LYS A 357 35.32 -10.68 35.20
CA LYS A 357 35.93 -9.86 34.11
C LYS A 357 37.08 -10.61 33.41
N ARG A 358 37.42 -10.13 32.21
CA ARG A 358 38.67 -10.37 31.43
C ARG A 358 38.76 -11.76 30.75
N ASP A 359 39.49 -11.93 29.63
CA ASP A 359 40.55 -11.10 29.01
C ASP A 359 40.44 -10.90 27.47
N LYS A 360 41.37 -10.10 26.92
CA LYS A 360 41.78 -9.95 25.51
C LYS A 360 43.32 -10.16 25.45
N PRO A 361 43.96 -10.33 24.27
CA PRO A 361 43.47 -10.76 22.95
C PRO A 361 44.30 -11.94 22.38
N LEU A 362 44.03 -12.33 21.12
CA LEU A 362 45.05 -12.66 20.12
C LEU A 362 44.52 -12.29 18.72
#